data_AF-A0A8J6L241-F1
#
_entry.id   AF-A0A8J6L241-F1
#
_cell.length_a   1.000
_cell.length_b   1.000
_cell.length_c   1.000
_cell.angle_alpha   90.00
_cell.angle_beta   90.00
_cell.angle_gamma   90.00
#
_symmetry.space_group_name_H-M   'P 1'
#
loop_
_entity.id
_entity.type
_entity.pdbx_description
1 polymer ?
#
loop_
_entity_poly.entity_id
_entity_poly.type
_entity_poly.pdbx_seq_one_letter_code
_entity_poly.pdbx_strand_id
1 'polypeptide(L)'
;MSLKICFGPYEAHGAIRHKTQKLHGILTRLAELGYDVELVPTRRLNTLTVHMRDKLIYRCDLRYLQFNIDLDDDPVAQTLVKSVEETRAMFDDDQNVPKFGVHKRVLTTDTHDLLSDDVSLWYEIPGELISNIKNEVEMWTIDSAGEKVHRQIKNQATFMTIFAVVNFLISIVGGCLYLVPLSEDVDTFVAFYLFHNYFPNQEKYLSSIYRTTFLMLGYFMIVHGYQIIYYSEHGRYQSTLLKEHVANLDSCERQTNEEKLFYDDEYQKRIHLRLVFCVKRSVKFVELIERKNREITNLIGVFSICGCLLGIGIVLHLLSGNLTEGYCLRLALLSIGTAAVFSALFWSGQTVEDQSEEIVAALHALNWYNFDKNNKKIYLIMLTNAMQTHRVKFTENYSVNYDLGVQSLAGNPYTQAKFCKSSDRKFFNPLVRMRLSREVDRKRIQTVRKVEMKVSVLKQ
;
A
#
# COMPACT_ATOMS: atom_id res chain seq x y z
N MET A 1 -20.40 -18.23 31.72
CA MET A 1 -19.52 -18.02 30.53
C MET A 1 -19.17 -16.54 30.47
N SER A 2 -17.92 -16.15 30.20
CA SER A 2 -17.54 -14.73 30.19
C SER A 2 -17.82 -14.07 28.83
N LEU A 3 -18.41 -12.88 28.89
CA LEU A 3 -18.67 -11.99 27.77
C LEU A 3 -17.93 -10.68 27.98
N LYS A 4 -17.40 -10.10 26.91
CA LYS A 4 -16.75 -8.79 26.94
C LYS A 4 -17.48 -7.84 26.00
N ILE A 5 -18.14 -6.83 26.55
CA ILE A 5 -18.86 -5.80 25.79
C ILE A 5 -17.99 -4.55 25.72
N CYS A 6 -17.47 -4.29 24.54
CA CYS A 6 -16.67 -3.13 24.21
C CYS A 6 -17.59 -2.02 23.67
N PHE A 7 -17.72 -0.88 24.37
CA PHE A 7 -18.65 0.20 24.00
C PHE A 7 -17.97 1.57 23.87
N GLY A 8 -18.39 2.34 22.88
CA GLY A 8 -17.90 3.67 22.55
C GLY A 8 -18.55 4.80 23.31
N PRO A 9 -17.97 6.02 23.32
CA PRO A 9 -18.71 7.19 23.74
C PRO A 9 -19.80 7.51 22.71
N TYR A 10 -20.94 8.00 23.17
CA TYR A 10 -22.02 8.49 22.32
C TYR A 10 -22.52 9.84 22.81
N GLU A 11 -23.14 10.59 21.91
CA GLU A 11 -23.73 11.89 22.25
C GLU A 11 -25.05 11.67 23.01
N ALA A 12 -25.13 12.20 24.22
CA ALA A 12 -26.34 12.19 25.02
C ALA A 12 -26.45 13.51 25.79
N HIS A 13 -27.48 14.31 25.45
CA HIS A 13 -27.68 15.67 25.97
C HIS A 13 -26.52 16.62 25.62
N GLY A 14 -26.06 16.63 24.37
CA GLY A 14 -25.03 17.54 23.87
C GLY A 14 -23.60 17.25 24.39
N ALA A 15 -23.40 16.16 25.11
CA ALA A 15 -22.09 15.73 25.59
C ALA A 15 -21.73 14.33 25.07
N ILE A 16 -20.53 14.18 24.52
CA ILE A 16 -19.96 12.90 24.08
C ILE A 16 -19.21 12.28 25.25
N ARG A 17 -19.78 11.24 25.87
CA ARG A 17 -19.16 10.50 26.99
C ARG A 17 -19.50 9.02 26.91
N HIS A 18 -18.71 8.18 27.59
CA HIS A 18 -19.07 6.79 27.83
C HIS A 18 -20.21 6.73 28.84
N LYS A 19 -21.38 6.26 28.40
CA LYS A 19 -22.53 6.03 29.26
C LYS A 19 -23.00 4.59 29.06
N THR A 20 -23.48 3.96 30.14
CA THR A 20 -23.95 2.56 30.12
C THR A 20 -25.47 2.46 30.08
N GLN A 21 -26.19 3.59 30.11
CA GLN A 21 -27.65 3.65 30.23
C GLN A 21 -28.37 2.91 29.10
N LYS A 22 -27.91 3.05 27.85
CA LYS A 22 -28.45 2.31 26.69
C LYS A 22 -28.16 0.79 26.72
N LEU A 23 -27.29 0.34 27.62
CA LEU A 23 -26.91 -1.06 27.74
C LEU A 23 -27.65 -1.77 28.86
N HIS A 24 -28.43 -1.06 29.68
CA HIS A 24 -29.00 -1.60 30.90
C HIS A 24 -29.89 -2.82 30.63
N GLY A 25 -30.84 -2.73 29.69
CA GLY A 25 -31.71 -3.86 29.33
C GLY A 25 -30.94 -5.09 28.82
N ILE A 26 -29.88 -4.86 28.02
CA ILE A 26 -29.00 -5.94 27.52
C ILE A 26 -28.25 -6.60 28.67
N LEU A 27 -27.68 -5.80 29.60
CA LEU A 27 -26.89 -6.30 30.72
C LEU A 27 -27.74 -7.11 31.70
N THR A 28 -28.95 -6.63 32.02
CA THR A 28 -29.90 -7.37 32.87
C THR A 28 -30.25 -8.71 32.24
N ARG A 29 -30.60 -8.74 30.95
CA ARG A 29 -30.93 -10.01 30.28
C ARG A 29 -29.76 -10.98 30.22
N LEU A 30 -28.56 -10.51 29.92
CA LEU A 30 -27.38 -11.37 29.87
C LEU A 30 -27.02 -11.92 31.26
N ALA A 31 -27.24 -11.14 32.32
CA ALA A 31 -27.06 -11.61 33.69
C ALA A 31 -28.10 -12.70 34.05
N GLU A 32 -29.37 -12.53 33.68
CA GLU A 32 -30.42 -13.54 33.87
C GLU A 32 -30.11 -14.87 33.15
N LEU A 33 -29.47 -14.79 31.98
CA LEU A 33 -29.02 -15.96 31.21
C LEU A 33 -27.74 -16.62 31.76
N GLY A 34 -27.17 -16.09 32.85
CA GLY A 34 -25.99 -16.64 33.53
C GLY A 34 -24.64 -16.26 32.90
N TYR A 35 -24.58 -15.17 32.13
CA TYR A 35 -23.32 -14.64 31.62
C TYR A 35 -22.65 -13.70 32.61
N ASP A 36 -21.33 -13.80 32.72
CA ASP A 36 -20.50 -12.82 33.41
C ASP A 36 -20.02 -11.79 32.39
N VAL A 37 -20.43 -10.53 32.53
CA VAL A 37 -20.25 -9.50 31.50
C VAL A 37 -19.23 -8.44 31.93
N GLU A 38 -18.10 -8.40 31.24
CA GLU A 38 -17.07 -7.36 31.38
C GLU A 38 -17.37 -6.19 30.43
N LEU A 39 -17.62 -5.00 30.98
CA LEU A 39 -17.79 -3.77 30.21
C LEU A 39 -16.44 -3.08 29.99
N VAL A 40 -16.06 -2.87 28.72
CA VAL A 40 -14.80 -2.19 28.37
C VAL A 40 -15.06 -0.94 27.54
N PRO A 41 -14.75 0.27 28.05
CA PRO A 41 -14.90 1.50 27.28
C PRO A 41 -13.87 1.57 26.14
N THR A 42 -14.31 1.95 24.95
CA THR A 42 -13.46 2.09 23.76
C THR A 42 -13.51 3.52 23.23
N ARG A 43 -12.48 3.97 22.51
CA ARG A 43 -12.48 5.34 21.93
C ARG A 43 -13.32 5.48 20.64
N ARG A 44 -14.02 4.43 20.20
CA ARG A 44 -14.76 4.40 18.93
C ARG A 44 -16.16 4.96 19.11
N LEU A 45 -16.43 6.14 18.55
CA LEU A 45 -17.73 6.81 18.67
C LEU A 45 -18.89 5.90 18.22
N ASN A 46 -19.96 5.92 19.01
CA ASN A 46 -21.23 5.24 18.74
C ASN A 46 -21.10 3.75 18.38
N THR A 47 -20.05 3.06 18.82
CA THR A 47 -19.83 1.65 18.46
C THR A 47 -20.03 0.74 19.66
N LEU A 48 -20.77 -0.35 19.48
CA LEU A 48 -20.83 -1.45 20.44
C LEU A 48 -20.38 -2.75 19.77
N THR A 49 -19.55 -3.51 20.47
CA THR A 49 -19.04 -4.81 20.04
C THR A 49 -19.10 -5.79 21.19
N VAL A 50 -19.62 -6.99 20.94
CA VAL A 50 -19.73 -8.06 21.93
C VAL A 50 -18.76 -9.18 21.54
N HIS A 51 -17.95 -9.61 22.50
CA HIS A 51 -16.98 -10.69 22.34
C HIS A 51 -17.30 -11.84 23.29
N MET A 52 -17.14 -13.06 22.80
CA MET A 52 -17.24 -14.30 23.57
C MET A 52 -16.00 -15.14 23.27
N ARG A 53 -15.21 -15.50 24.30
CA ARG A 53 -13.91 -16.19 24.14
C ARG A 53 -13.00 -15.53 23.09
N ASP A 54 -12.82 -14.22 23.22
CA ASP A 54 -12.05 -13.34 22.32
C ASP A 54 -12.53 -13.26 20.85
N LYS A 55 -13.60 -13.96 20.47
CA LYS A 55 -14.22 -13.85 19.15
C LYS A 55 -15.31 -12.79 19.14
N LEU A 56 -15.29 -11.91 18.14
CA LEU A 56 -16.34 -10.91 17.92
C LEU A 56 -17.61 -11.60 17.42
N ILE A 57 -18.68 -11.58 18.21
CA ILE A 57 -19.95 -12.22 17.88
C ILE A 57 -20.99 -11.23 17.35
N TYR A 58 -20.99 -10.00 17.85
CA TYR A 58 -21.97 -8.99 17.45
C TYR A 58 -21.37 -7.59 17.40
N ARG A 59 -21.87 -6.74 16.49
CA ARG A 59 -21.49 -5.33 16.36
C ARG A 59 -22.68 -4.50 15.92
N CYS A 60 -22.96 -3.41 16.62
CA CYS A 60 -23.97 -2.43 16.24
C CYS A 60 -23.51 -0.99 16.51
N ASP A 61 -24.30 -0.03 16.03
CA ASP A 61 -24.16 1.38 16.34
C ASP A 61 -25.04 1.71 17.56
N LEU A 62 -24.45 2.33 18.60
CA LEU A 62 -25.13 2.70 19.86
C LEU A 62 -26.30 3.68 19.66
N ARG A 63 -26.37 4.37 18.51
CA ARG A 63 -27.49 5.25 18.19
C ARG A 63 -28.78 4.47 17.93
N TYR A 64 -28.67 3.22 17.49
CA TYR A 64 -29.84 2.38 17.22
C TYR A 64 -30.39 1.68 18.46
N LEU A 65 -29.65 1.66 19.58
CA LEU A 65 -30.18 1.23 20.87
C LEU A 65 -31.07 2.33 21.44
N GLN A 66 -32.25 1.94 21.90
CA GLN A 66 -33.20 2.85 22.52
C GLN A 66 -32.80 3.12 23.97
N PHE A 67 -33.15 4.31 24.48
CA PHE A 67 -32.76 4.73 25.81
C PHE A 67 -33.84 4.35 26.83
N ASN A 68 -33.46 3.60 27.87
CA ASN A 68 -34.36 3.26 28.98
C ASN A 68 -35.63 2.52 28.54
N ILE A 69 -35.48 1.62 27.57
CA ILE A 69 -36.53 0.76 27.05
C ILE A 69 -36.17 -0.69 27.40
N ASP A 70 -37.17 -1.48 27.76
CA ASP A 70 -37.00 -2.89 28.09
C ASP A 70 -36.55 -3.67 26.86
N LEU A 71 -35.87 -4.80 27.09
CA LEU A 71 -35.31 -5.61 26.00
C LEU A 71 -36.39 -6.04 24.99
N ASP A 72 -37.61 -6.30 25.47
CA ASP A 72 -38.73 -6.79 24.66
C ASP A 72 -39.24 -5.74 23.65
N ASP A 73 -38.88 -4.47 23.84
CA ASP A 73 -39.28 -3.35 22.99
C ASP A 73 -38.13 -2.81 22.10
N ASP A 74 -36.87 -3.19 22.36
CA ASP A 74 -35.71 -2.78 21.55
C ASP A 74 -35.26 -3.90 20.58
N PRO A 75 -35.58 -3.81 19.27
CA PRO A 75 -35.26 -4.88 18.31
C PRO A 75 -33.75 -5.07 18.10
N VAL A 76 -32.94 -4.04 18.33
CA VAL A 76 -31.48 -4.12 18.21
C VAL A 76 -30.89 -4.86 19.40
N ALA A 77 -31.45 -4.63 20.59
CA ALA A 77 -31.10 -5.35 21.81
C ALA A 77 -31.49 -6.83 21.73
N GLN A 78 -32.68 -7.15 21.22
CA GLN A 78 -33.11 -8.53 20.96
C GLN A 78 -32.19 -9.26 20.00
N THR A 79 -31.85 -8.62 18.87
CA THR A 79 -30.95 -9.20 17.87
C THR A 79 -29.56 -9.48 18.47
N LEU A 80 -29.09 -8.60 19.34
CA LEU A 80 -27.83 -8.78 20.05
C LEU A 80 -27.90 -10.02 20.96
N VAL A 81 -28.89 -10.11 21.86
CA VAL A 81 -29.04 -11.23 22.79
C VAL A 81 -29.20 -12.54 22.05
N LYS A 82 -30.03 -12.57 21.00
CA LYS A 82 -30.20 -13.74 20.13
C LYS A 82 -28.89 -14.21 19.52
N SER A 83 -28.05 -13.28 19.04
CA SER A 83 -26.72 -13.60 18.49
C SER A 83 -25.80 -14.23 19.54
N VAL A 84 -25.92 -13.81 20.80
CA VAL A 84 -25.16 -14.40 21.92
C VAL A 84 -25.62 -15.85 22.18
N GLU A 85 -26.92 -16.09 22.23
CA GLU A 85 -27.49 -17.42 22.48
C GLU A 85 -27.19 -18.40 21.33
N GLU A 86 -27.35 -17.97 20.07
CA GLU A 86 -26.99 -18.77 18.90
C GLU A 86 -25.51 -19.16 18.92
N THR A 87 -24.62 -18.23 19.29
CA THR A 87 -23.18 -18.51 19.41
C THR A 87 -22.88 -19.44 20.57
N ARG A 88 -23.60 -19.33 21.70
CA ARG A 88 -23.48 -20.26 22.82
C ARG A 88 -23.89 -21.68 22.43
N ALA A 89 -25.02 -21.83 21.73
CA ALA A 89 -25.48 -23.13 21.25
C ALA A 89 -24.44 -23.81 20.36
N MET A 90 -23.74 -23.05 19.50
CA MET A 90 -22.62 -23.57 18.70
C MET A 90 -21.42 -24.06 19.53
N PHE A 91 -21.23 -23.51 20.74
CA PHE A 91 -20.15 -23.92 21.65
C PHE A 91 -20.52 -25.08 22.59
N ASP A 92 -21.81 -25.24 22.89
CA ASP A 92 -22.32 -26.28 23.78
C ASP A 92 -22.63 -27.59 23.03
N ASP A 93 -22.72 -27.56 21.69
CA ASP A 93 -22.84 -28.77 20.88
C ASP A 93 -21.49 -29.52 20.82
N ASP A 94 -21.40 -30.64 21.56
CA ASP A 94 -20.21 -31.51 21.63
C ASP A 94 -19.75 -32.00 20.25
N GLN A 95 -20.60 -31.95 19.22
CA GLN A 95 -20.21 -32.29 17.84
C GLN A 95 -19.40 -31.18 17.13
N ASN A 96 -19.39 -29.96 17.66
CA ASN A 96 -18.69 -28.80 17.08
C ASN A 96 -17.30 -28.53 17.68
N VAL A 97 -16.76 -29.44 18.49
CA VAL A 97 -15.32 -29.44 18.79
C VAL A 97 -14.59 -29.81 17.50
N PRO A 98 -13.83 -28.89 16.85
CA PRO A 98 -13.09 -29.25 15.66
C PRO A 98 -12.06 -30.29 16.10
N LYS A 99 -12.22 -31.54 15.63
CA LYS A 99 -11.16 -32.54 15.69
C LYS A 99 -10.03 -32.03 14.80
N PHE A 100 -9.14 -31.22 15.36
CA PHE A 100 -7.90 -30.81 14.71
C PHE A 100 -6.99 -32.02 14.59
N GLY A 101 -7.23 -32.84 13.57
CA GLY A 101 -6.26 -33.80 13.08
C GLY A 101 -5.05 -33.04 12.55
N VAL A 102 -3.93 -33.16 13.25
CA VAL A 102 -2.64 -32.63 12.83
C VAL A 102 -2.18 -33.41 11.59
N HIS A 103 -2.54 -32.92 10.41
CA HIS A 103 -1.90 -33.31 9.16
C HIS A 103 -1.14 -32.12 8.58
N LYS A 104 0.05 -31.92 9.14
CA LYS A 104 1.09 -31.06 8.59
C LYS A 104 1.67 -31.77 7.36
N ARG A 105 1.09 -31.56 6.17
CA ARG A 105 1.79 -31.88 4.92
C ARG A 105 2.93 -30.88 4.75
N VAL A 106 4.13 -31.37 5.00
CA VAL A 106 5.39 -30.73 4.59
C VAL A 106 5.43 -30.78 3.07
N LEU A 107 5.23 -29.63 2.42
CA LEU A 107 5.55 -29.46 1.01
C LEU A 107 6.95 -28.85 0.95
N THR A 108 7.97 -29.72 0.99
CA THR A 108 9.37 -29.35 0.73
C THR A 108 9.62 -29.43 -0.75
N THR A 109 9.64 -28.28 -1.41
CA THR A 109 10.53 -28.04 -2.56
C THR A 109 10.86 -26.56 -2.54
N ASP A 110 11.97 -26.26 -1.87
CA ASP A 110 12.49 -24.92 -1.66
C ASP A 110 13.17 -24.47 -2.96
N THR A 111 12.62 -23.45 -3.62
CA THR A 111 13.14 -22.86 -4.87
C THR A 111 14.23 -21.82 -4.59
N HIS A 112 15.09 -22.11 -3.62
CA HIS A 112 15.99 -21.15 -2.99
C HIS A 112 17.17 -20.73 -3.91
N ASP A 113 17.41 -21.45 -5.00
CA ASP A 113 18.70 -21.41 -5.73
C ASP A 113 18.71 -20.65 -7.08
N LEU A 114 17.58 -20.16 -7.60
CA LEU A 114 17.55 -19.55 -8.96
C LEU A 114 17.39 -18.03 -8.99
N LEU A 115 17.07 -17.40 -7.85
CA LEU A 115 17.01 -15.94 -7.72
C LEU A 115 18.15 -15.35 -6.89
N SER A 116 18.97 -16.18 -6.23
CA SER A 116 20.19 -15.71 -5.55
C SER A 116 21.31 -15.35 -6.52
N ASP A 117 21.38 -16.03 -7.66
CA ASP A 117 22.60 -16.01 -8.47
C ASP A 117 22.67 -14.82 -9.43
N ASP A 118 21.54 -14.26 -9.87
CA ASP A 118 21.50 -13.07 -10.74
C ASP A 118 21.11 -11.76 -10.01
N VAL A 119 20.57 -11.85 -8.77
CA VAL A 119 20.15 -10.68 -7.96
C VAL A 119 21.14 -10.35 -6.84
N SER A 120 22.15 -11.17 -6.60
CA SER A 120 23.24 -10.88 -5.65
C SER A 120 24.15 -9.72 -6.05
N LEU A 121 23.97 -9.15 -7.25
CA LEU A 121 24.66 -7.94 -7.70
C LEU A 121 24.07 -6.63 -7.16
N TRP A 122 22.95 -6.69 -6.42
CA TRP A 122 22.44 -5.55 -5.68
C TRP A 122 23.16 -5.48 -4.33
N TYR A 123 24.14 -4.57 -4.26
CA TYR A 123 24.89 -4.17 -3.07
C TYR A 123 24.09 -4.20 -1.76
N GLU A 124 24.81 -4.46 -0.67
CA GLU A 124 24.42 -4.30 0.75
C GLU A 124 23.92 -2.87 1.08
N ILE A 125 22.76 -2.50 0.54
CA ILE A 125 21.94 -1.38 1.02
C ILE A 125 21.43 -1.81 2.40
N PRO A 126 21.37 -0.93 3.43
CA PRO A 126 21.01 -1.30 4.80
C PRO A 126 19.78 -2.23 4.84
N GLY A 127 20.04 -3.49 5.21
CA GLY A 127 19.28 -4.65 4.75
C GLY A 127 17.86 -4.79 5.29
N GLU A 128 17.44 -4.02 6.30
CA GLU A 128 16.11 -4.22 6.89
C GLU A 128 14.97 -3.87 5.94
N LEU A 129 15.08 -2.83 5.11
CA LEU A 129 13.94 -2.40 4.30
C LEU A 129 13.67 -3.35 3.12
N ILE A 130 14.72 -3.88 2.48
CA ILE A 130 14.61 -4.72 1.28
C ILE A 130 14.44 -6.20 1.65
N SER A 131 15.16 -6.71 2.67
CA SER A 131 14.99 -8.11 3.12
C SER A 131 13.58 -8.35 3.66
N ASN A 132 12.96 -7.33 4.25
CA ASN A 132 11.58 -7.41 4.69
C ASN A 132 10.60 -7.61 3.55
N ILE A 133 10.84 -7.15 2.32
CA ILE A 133 9.86 -7.27 1.23
C ILE A 133 9.60 -8.75 0.89
N LYS A 134 10.69 -9.53 0.76
CA LYS A 134 10.63 -10.95 0.44
C LYS A 134 9.94 -11.74 1.57
N ASN A 135 10.13 -11.31 2.81
CA ASN A 135 9.57 -11.96 3.99
C ASN A 135 8.13 -11.48 4.32
N GLU A 136 7.76 -10.26 3.94
CA GLU A 136 6.46 -9.65 4.20
C GLU A 136 5.39 -10.11 3.21
N VAL A 137 5.80 -10.56 2.01
CA VAL A 137 4.89 -10.84 0.90
C VAL A 137 5.29 -12.11 0.19
N GLU A 138 4.38 -13.07 0.19
CA GLU A 138 4.39 -14.21 -0.72
C GLU A 138 4.15 -13.71 -2.16
N MET A 139 5.21 -13.27 -2.84
CA MET A 139 5.16 -12.84 -4.24
C MET A 139 4.98 -14.04 -5.16
N TRP A 140 4.23 -13.88 -6.25
CA TRP A 140 4.17 -14.92 -7.27
C TRP A 140 5.52 -15.01 -7.97
N THR A 141 5.94 -16.25 -8.22
CA THR A 141 7.09 -16.51 -9.07
C THR A 141 6.77 -16.06 -10.49
N ILE A 142 7.76 -15.50 -11.17
CA ILE A 142 7.59 -15.01 -12.55
C ILE A 142 7.27 -16.19 -13.49
N ASP A 143 7.65 -17.41 -13.09
CA ASP A 143 7.41 -18.66 -13.79
C ASP A 143 5.94 -19.14 -13.71
N SER A 144 5.11 -18.50 -12.86
CA SER A 144 3.68 -18.85 -12.79
C SER A 144 2.89 -18.37 -14.01
N ALA A 145 3.49 -17.51 -14.85
CA ALA A 145 2.87 -17.03 -16.08
C ALA A 145 3.46 -17.71 -17.32
N GLY A 146 2.74 -17.60 -18.44
CA GLY A 146 3.21 -18.12 -19.72
C GLY A 146 4.55 -17.49 -20.15
N GLU A 147 5.31 -18.21 -20.98
CA GLU A 147 6.65 -17.84 -21.43
C GLU A 147 6.73 -16.42 -22.00
N LYS A 148 5.68 -15.97 -22.71
CA LYS A 148 5.57 -14.61 -23.25
C LYS A 148 5.62 -13.55 -22.15
N VAL A 149 4.83 -13.71 -21.08
CA VAL A 149 4.77 -12.76 -19.97
C VAL A 149 6.08 -12.81 -19.16
N HIS A 150 6.61 -14.00 -18.92
CA HIS A 150 7.91 -14.16 -18.28
C HIS A 150 9.01 -13.41 -19.04
N ARG A 151 9.11 -13.59 -20.36
CA ARG A 151 10.10 -12.89 -21.19
C ARG A 151 9.91 -11.38 -21.18
N GLN A 152 8.67 -10.91 -21.19
CA GLN A 152 8.36 -9.47 -21.09
C GLN A 152 8.83 -8.88 -19.76
N ILE A 153 8.50 -9.54 -18.64
CA ILE A 153 8.92 -9.09 -17.30
C ILE A 153 10.46 -9.10 -17.20
N LYS A 154 11.12 -10.16 -17.66
CA LYS A 154 12.58 -10.27 -17.64
C LYS A 154 13.25 -9.14 -18.43
N ASN A 155 12.80 -8.88 -19.65
CA ASN A 155 13.35 -7.80 -20.48
C ASN A 155 13.20 -6.43 -19.81
N GLN A 156 12.05 -6.17 -19.18
CA GLN A 156 11.80 -4.92 -18.49
C GLN A 156 12.64 -4.79 -17.21
N ALA A 157 12.78 -5.85 -16.44
CA ALA A 157 13.64 -5.87 -15.26
C ALA A 157 15.11 -5.64 -15.62
N THR A 158 15.61 -6.26 -16.70
CA THR A 158 16.96 -6.02 -17.22
C THR A 158 17.14 -4.56 -17.66
N PHE A 159 16.19 -3.99 -18.41
CA PHE A 159 16.24 -2.60 -18.82
C PHE A 159 16.30 -1.64 -17.63
N MET A 160 15.43 -1.83 -16.64
CA MET A 160 15.40 -1.00 -15.43
C MET A 160 16.69 -1.12 -14.60
N THR A 161 17.29 -2.31 -14.57
CA THR A 161 18.58 -2.55 -13.90
C THR A 161 19.71 -1.79 -14.59
N ILE A 162 19.81 -1.90 -15.92
CA ILE A 162 20.82 -1.17 -16.71
C ILE A 162 20.65 0.34 -16.51
N PHE A 163 19.42 0.84 -16.60
CA PHE A 163 19.11 2.24 -16.34
C PHE A 163 19.56 2.67 -14.95
N ALA A 164 19.25 1.88 -13.91
CA ALA A 164 19.60 2.20 -12.54
C ALA A 164 21.11 2.29 -12.34
N VAL A 165 21.86 1.34 -12.88
CA VAL A 165 23.34 1.29 -12.83
C VAL A 165 23.97 2.47 -13.55
N VAL A 166 23.55 2.75 -14.80
CA VAL A 166 24.09 3.88 -15.58
C VAL A 166 23.87 5.20 -14.86
N ASN A 167 22.65 5.43 -14.37
CA ASN A 167 22.32 6.68 -13.72
C ASN A 167 22.95 6.82 -12.31
N PHE A 168 23.20 5.70 -11.63
CA PHE A 168 24.03 5.67 -10.42
C PHE A 168 25.49 6.07 -10.71
N LEU A 169 26.09 5.54 -11.78
CA LEU A 169 27.44 5.91 -12.21
C LEU A 169 27.54 7.39 -12.59
N ILE A 170 26.58 7.92 -13.36
CA ILE A 170 26.49 9.36 -13.69
C ILE A 170 26.54 10.21 -12.44
N SER A 171 25.88 9.76 -11.38
CA SER A 171 25.76 10.54 -10.15
C SER A 171 26.98 10.42 -9.24
N ILE A 172 27.66 9.27 -9.23
CA ILE A 172 28.99 9.15 -8.63
C ILE A 172 29.96 10.09 -9.34
N VAL A 173 30.00 10.06 -10.68
CA VAL A 173 30.87 10.95 -11.47
C VAL A 173 30.54 12.42 -11.17
N GLY A 174 29.26 12.77 -11.16
CA GLY A 174 28.79 14.12 -10.80
C GLY A 174 29.27 14.52 -9.40
N GLY A 175 29.09 13.67 -8.39
CA GLY A 175 29.56 13.92 -7.03
C GLY A 175 31.09 14.03 -6.92
N CYS A 176 31.84 13.21 -7.66
CA CYS A 176 33.30 13.29 -7.73
C CYS A 176 33.77 14.62 -8.34
N LEU A 177 33.06 15.16 -9.34
CA LEU A 177 33.42 16.46 -9.92
C LEU A 177 33.27 17.61 -8.92
N TYR A 178 32.37 17.51 -7.94
CA TYR A 178 32.23 18.49 -6.84
C TYR A 178 33.37 18.39 -5.79
N LEU A 179 34.12 17.28 -5.75
CA LEU A 179 35.30 17.17 -4.90
C LEU A 179 36.47 18.02 -5.42
N VAL A 180 36.55 18.24 -6.73
CA VAL A 180 37.58 19.09 -7.33
C VAL A 180 37.33 20.53 -6.90
N PRO A 181 38.29 21.27 -6.33
CA PRO A 181 38.09 22.67 -6.00
C PRO A 181 38.09 23.55 -7.25
N LEU A 182 37.11 24.44 -7.37
CA LEU A 182 37.12 25.56 -8.30
C LEU A 182 37.25 26.87 -7.53
N SER A 183 37.88 27.88 -8.15
CA SER A 183 38.01 29.22 -7.59
C SER A 183 36.65 29.85 -7.30
N GLU A 184 35.67 29.59 -8.16
CA GLU A 184 34.33 30.19 -8.10
C GLU A 184 33.42 29.52 -7.05
N ASP A 185 33.88 28.43 -6.42
CA ASP A 185 33.08 27.75 -5.40
C ASP A 185 32.84 28.66 -4.18
N VAL A 186 33.79 29.56 -3.86
CA VAL A 186 33.67 30.52 -2.74
C VAL A 186 32.50 31.48 -2.96
N ASP A 187 32.26 31.91 -4.19
CA ASP A 187 31.17 32.82 -4.53
C ASP A 187 29.81 32.11 -4.65
N THR A 188 29.83 30.81 -4.95
CA THR A 188 28.61 30.03 -5.21
C THR A 188 28.03 29.42 -3.95
N PHE A 189 28.86 28.91 -3.04
CA PHE A 189 28.39 28.23 -1.83
C PHE A 189 28.65 29.06 -0.59
N VAL A 190 27.55 29.40 0.11
CA VAL A 190 27.60 30.15 1.39
C VAL A 190 28.54 29.51 2.40
N ALA A 191 28.62 28.18 2.45
CA ALA A 191 29.54 27.48 3.36
C ALA A 191 31.01 27.80 3.08
N PHE A 192 31.44 27.80 1.82
CA PHE A 192 32.83 28.13 1.46
C PHE A 192 33.13 29.60 1.74
N TYR A 193 32.20 30.52 1.43
CA TYR A 193 32.33 31.93 1.80
C TYR A 193 32.54 32.13 3.31
N LEU A 194 31.79 31.40 4.15
CA LEU A 194 31.95 31.46 5.60
C LEU A 194 33.29 30.90 6.07
N PHE A 195 33.74 29.78 5.51
CA PHE A 195 35.03 29.19 5.86
C PHE A 195 36.19 30.12 5.51
N HIS A 196 36.12 30.75 4.33
CA HIS A 196 37.14 31.67 3.86
C HIS A 196 37.25 32.93 4.74
N ASN A 197 36.12 33.58 5.04
CA ASN A 197 36.13 34.86 5.74
C ASN A 197 36.29 34.75 7.26
N TYR A 198 35.74 33.70 7.88
CA TYR A 198 35.70 33.58 9.34
C TYR A 198 36.68 32.54 9.89
N PHE A 199 37.10 31.55 9.09
CA PHE A 199 37.96 30.45 9.53
C PHE A 199 39.15 30.21 8.60
N PRO A 200 39.97 31.22 8.27
CA PRO A 200 41.02 31.11 7.25
C PRO A 200 42.04 30.00 7.57
N ASN A 201 42.37 29.80 8.85
CA ASN A 201 43.30 28.76 9.28
C ASN A 201 42.75 27.32 9.13
N GLN A 202 41.42 27.17 9.06
CA GLN A 202 40.72 25.88 9.00
C GLN A 202 40.00 25.67 7.66
N GLU A 203 40.04 26.66 6.75
CA GLU A 203 39.29 26.70 5.50
C GLU A 203 39.48 25.43 4.68
N LYS A 204 40.73 24.98 4.51
CA LYS A 204 41.06 23.78 3.72
C LYS A 204 40.39 22.52 4.29
N TYR A 205 40.40 22.35 5.60
CA TYR A 205 39.81 21.17 6.25
C TYR A 205 38.28 21.21 6.21
N LEU A 206 37.68 22.34 6.58
CA LEU A 206 36.23 22.52 6.55
C LEU A 206 35.67 22.40 5.13
N SER A 207 36.37 22.98 4.14
CA SER A 207 36.00 22.87 2.74
C SER A 207 36.10 21.43 2.23
N SER A 208 37.16 20.70 2.60
CA SER A 208 37.30 19.28 2.23
C SER A 208 36.17 18.44 2.82
N ILE A 209 35.85 18.61 4.11
CA ILE A 209 34.75 17.89 4.76
C ILE A 209 33.43 18.22 4.06
N TYR A 210 33.14 19.51 3.84
CA TYR A 210 31.93 19.93 3.16
C TYR A 210 31.82 19.35 1.74
N ARG A 211 32.92 19.32 0.98
CA ARG A 211 32.94 18.72 -0.37
C ARG A 211 32.57 17.23 -0.36
N THR A 212 33.05 16.46 0.62
CA THR A 212 32.68 15.04 0.73
C THR A 212 31.18 14.82 0.94
N THR A 213 30.45 15.81 1.45
CA THR A 213 28.99 15.71 1.59
C THR A 213 28.26 15.66 0.25
N PHE A 214 28.82 16.18 -0.86
CA PHE A 214 28.19 16.11 -2.18
C PHE A 214 28.14 14.69 -2.75
N LEU A 215 29.13 13.85 -2.44
CA LEU A 215 29.07 12.42 -2.78
C LEU A 215 27.90 11.73 -2.08
N MET A 216 27.76 12.00 -0.77
CA MET A 216 26.66 11.46 0.03
C MET A 216 25.32 12.00 -0.46
N LEU A 217 25.24 13.29 -0.81
CA LEU A 217 24.04 13.92 -1.33
C LEU A 217 23.59 13.26 -2.65
N GLY A 218 24.52 13.02 -3.58
CA GLY A 218 24.23 12.30 -4.82
C GLY A 218 23.64 10.92 -4.56
N TYR A 219 24.24 10.16 -3.63
CA TYR A 219 23.71 8.86 -3.21
C TYR A 219 22.29 8.96 -2.62
N PHE A 220 22.08 9.83 -1.63
CA PHE A 220 20.79 9.97 -0.95
C PHE A 220 19.66 10.42 -1.88
N MET A 221 19.95 11.31 -2.84
CA MET A 221 18.95 11.78 -3.81
C MET A 221 18.43 10.64 -4.68
N ILE A 222 19.28 9.67 -5.04
CA ILE A 222 18.91 8.62 -5.99
C ILE A 222 18.28 7.42 -5.30
N VAL A 223 18.83 7.02 -4.16
CA VAL A 223 18.41 5.81 -3.44
C VAL A 223 16.91 5.81 -3.16
N HIS A 224 16.36 6.94 -2.70
CA HIS A 224 14.93 7.03 -2.43
C HIS A 224 14.08 6.99 -3.70
N GLY A 225 14.54 7.61 -4.79
CA GLY A 225 13.88 7.50 -6.09
C GLY A 225 13.82 6.05 -6.57
N TYR A 226 14.94 5.32 -6.48
CA TYR A 226 15.00 3.92 -6.87
C TYR A 226 14.21 2.99 -5.97
N GLN A 227 14.14 3.25 -4.66
CA GLN A 227 13.25 2.48 -3.79
C GLN A 227 11.81 2.54 -4.30
N ILE A 228 11.31 3.73 -4.64
CA ILE A 228 9.95 3.91 -5.15
C ILE A 228 9.77 3.20 -6.50
N ILE A 229 10.70 3.42 -7.43
CA ILE A 229 10.70 2.78 -8.75
C ILE A 229 10.67 1.25 -8.59
N TYR A 230 11.54 0.70 -7.75
CA TYR A 230 11.59 -0.74 -7.47
C TYR A 230 10.25 -1.28 -6.96
N TYR A 231 9.64 -0.63 -5.96
CA TYR A 231 8.34 -1.06 -5.43
C TYR A 231 7.22 -0.99 -6.46
N SER A 232 7.17 0.09 -7.22
CA SER A 232 6.18 0.28 -8.28
C SER A 232 6.34 -0.73 -9.40
N GLU A 233 7.57 -1.04 -9.82
CA GLU A 233 7.88 -2.07 -10.82
C GLU A 233 7.51 -3.47 -10.34
N HIS A 234 7.81 -3.82 -9.08
CA HIS A 234 7.34 -5.07 -8.50
C HIS A 234 5.82 -5.14 -8.44
N GLY A 235 5.17 -4.03 -8.10
CA GLY A 235 3.72 -3.90 -8.16
C GLY A 235 3.19 -4.21 -9.56
N ARG A 236 3.79 -3.57 -10.56
CA ARG A 236 3.46 -3.77 -11.97
C ARG A 236 3.59 -5.23 -12.39
N TYR A 237 4.68 -5.91 -12.04
CA TYR A 237 4.86 -7.33 -12.36
C TYR A 237 3.75 -8.20 -11.77
N GLN A 238 3.40 -8.01 -10.49
CA GLN A 238 2.30 -8.75 -9.86
C GLN A 238 0.95 -8.46 -10.51
N SER A 239 0.68 -7.21 -10.91
CA SER A 239 -0.51 -6.83 -11.67
C SER A 239 -0.56 -7.49 -13.05
N THR A 240 0.57 -7.54 -13.77
CA THR A 240 0.67 -8.21 -15.07
C THR A 240 0.42 -9.71 -14.95
N LEU A 241 0.97 -10.36 -13.92
CA LEU A 241 0.67 -11.77 -13.64
C LEU A 241 -0.83 -11.97 -13.31
N LEU A 242 -1.43 -11.07 -12.52
CA LEU A 242 -2.85 -11.14 -12.17
C LEU A 242 -3.73 -10.98 -13.41
N LYS A 243 -3.39 -10.03 -14.28
CA LYS A 243 -4.03 -9.82 -15.57
C LYS A 243 -3.99 -11.10 -16.42
N GLU A 244 -2.85 -11.77 -16.49
CA GLU A 244 -2.70 -13.03 -17.23
C GLU A 244 -3.58 -14.14 -16.64
N HIS A 245 -3.64 -14.26 -15.30
CA HIS A 245 -4.54 -15.23 -14.66
C HIS A 245 -6.01 -14.93 -14.90
N VAL A 246 -6.39 -13.64 -14.92
CA VAL A 246 -7.75 -13.20 -15.26
C VAL A 246 -8.07 -13.53 -16.71
N ALA A 247 -7.22 -13.14 -17.65
CA ALA A 247 -7.42 -13.37 -19.08
C ALA A 247 -7.54 -14.86 -19.44
N ASN A 248 -6.95 -15.74 -18.63
CA ASN A 248 -6.99 -17.18 -18.82
C ASN A 248 -8.10 -17.89 -18.02
N LEU A 249 -9.02 -17.16 -17.38
CA LEU A 249 -10.11 -17.75 -16.60
C LEU A 249 -10.96 -18.72 -17.44
N ASP A 250 -11.36 -18.32 -18.65
CA ASP A 250 -12.23 -19.06 -19.57
C ASP A 250 -11.49 -19.75 -20.74
N SER A 251 -10.16 -19.63 -20.79
CA SER A 251 -9.32 -20.03 -21.93
C SER A 251 -9.45 -21.50 -22.35
N CYS A 252 -9.74 -22.41 -21.41
CA CYS A 252 -9.77 -23.85 -21.69
C CYS A 252 -11.00 -24.31 -22.50
N GLU A 253 -12.03 -23.48 -22.66
CA GLU A 253 -13.35 -23.96 -23.13
C GLU A 253 -13.94 -23.14 -24.29
N ARG A 254 -13.10 -22.36 -24.98
CA ARG A 254 -13.49 -21.58 -26.18
C ARG A 254 -14.04 -22.40 -27.35
N GLN A 255 -13.95 -23.73 -27.31
CA GLN A 255 -14.42 -24.62 -28.38
C GLN A 255 -15.76 -25.31 -28.06
N THR A 256 -16.28 -25.19 -26.83
CA THR A 256 -17.53 -25.82 -26.43
C THR A 256 -18.72 -24.90 -26.71
N ASN A 257 -19.89 -25.46 -27.01
CA ASN A 257 -21.12 -24.68 -27.20
C ASN A 257 -21.47 -23.88 -25.93
N GLU A 258 -21.48 -22.55 -26.01
CA GLU A 258 -21.60 -21.62 -24.88
C GLU A 258 -22.82 -21.90 -23.99
N GLU A 259 -23.94 -22.30 -24.59
CA GLU A 259 -25.18 -22.62 -23.87
C GLU A 259 -25.01 -23.79 -22.89
N LYS A 260 -24.10 -24.73 -23.19
CA LYS A 260 -23.84 -25.89 -22.31
C LYS A 260 -22.96 -25.53 -21.13
N LEU A 261 -22.10 -24.51 -21.25
CA LEU A 261 -21.17 -24.11 -20.20
C LEU A 261 -21.90 -23.58 -18.95
N PHE A 262 -23.07 -22.97 -19.14
CA PHE A 262 -23.86 -22.48 -18.00
C PHE A 262 -24.33 -23.60 -17.08
N TYR A 263 -24.57 -24.80 -17.62
CA TYR A 263 -25.08 -25.96 -16.90
C TYR A 263 -23.99 -27.01 -16.57
N ASP A 264 -22.75 -26.77 -16.93
CA ASP A 264 -21.62 -27.66 -16.62
C ASP A 264 -21.07 -27.36 -15.21
N ASP A 265 -21.39 -28.23 -14.26
CA ASP A 265 -20.98 -28.10 -12.85
C ASP A 265 -19.46 -28.09 -12.66
N GLU A 266 -18.71 -28.85 -13.46
CA GLU A 266 -17.24 -28.90 -13.37
C GLU A 266 -16.60 -27.60 -13.87
N TYR A 267 -17.14 -27.04 -14.97
CA TYR A 267 -16.76 -25.72 -15.45
C TYR A 267 -17.05 -24.64 -14.40
N GLN A 268 -18.28 -24.60 -13.85
CA GLN A 268 -18.66 -23.59 -12.84
C GLN A 268 -17.80 -23.70 -11.58
N LYS A 269 -17.49 -24.91 -11.12
CA LYS A 269 -16.62 -25.15 -9.96
C LYS A 269 -15.17 -24.71 -10.23
N ARG A 270 -14.65 -24.94 -11.44
CA ARG A 270 -13.31 -24.48 -11.83
C ARG A 270 -13.23 -22.95 -11.88
N ILE A 271 -14.20 -22.30 -12.55
CA ILE A 271 -14.30 -20.84 -12.60
C ILE A 271 -14.40 -20.25 -11.20
N HIS A 272 -15.23 -20.86 -10.33
CA HIS A 272 -15.37 -20.45 -8.94
C HIS A 272 -14.03 -20.42 -8.21
N LEU A 273 -13.27 -21.52 -8.27
CA LEU A 273 -11.98 -21.63 -7.61
C LEU A 273 -10.96 -20.60 -8.13
N ARG A 274 -10.91 -20.39 -9.45
CA ARG A 274 -9.98 -19.44 -10.06
C ARG A 274 -10.37 -17.99 -9.77
N LEU A 275 -11.66 -17.64 -9.78
CA LEU A 275 -12.14 -16.31 -9.39
C LEU A 275 -11.83 -16.01 -7.92
N VAL A 276 -12.11 -16.96 -7.02
CA VAL A 276 -11.78 -16.81 -5.59
C VAL A 276 -10.28 -16.61 -5.39
N PHE A 277 -9.45 -17.36 -6.12
CA PHE A 277 -8.00 -17.18 -6.10
C PHE A 277 -7.59 -15.77 -6.55
N CYS A 278 -8.11 -15.29 -7.68
CA CYS A 278 -7.81 -13.96 -8.21
C CYS A 278 -8.26 -12.84 -7.25
N VAL A 279 -9.45 -12.96 -6.64
CA VAL A 279 -9.96 -11.99 -5.65
C VAL A 279 -9.10 -11.97 -4.39
N LYS A 280 -8.76 -13.13 -3.83
CA LYS A 280 -7.88 -13.20 -2.65
C LYS A 280 -6.54 -12.56 -2.95
N ARG A 281 -6.01 -12.79 -4.16
CA ARG A 281 -4.73 -12.21 -4.57
C ARG A 281 -4.82 -10.70 -4.74
N SER A 282 -5.82 -10.19 -5.46
CA SER A 282 -5.98 -8.76 -5.69
C SER A 282 -6.13 -8.01 -4.37
N VAL A 283 -6.86 -8.55 -3.40
CA VAL A 283 -6.96 -7.95 -2.06
C VAL A 283 -5.61 -7.90 -1.36
N LYS A 284 -4.87 -9.03 -1.29
CA LYS A 284 -3.54 -9.06 -0.67
C LYS A 284 -2.59 -8.05 -1.32
N PHE A 285 -2.68 -7.93 -2.64
CA PHE A 285 -1.87 -7.00 -3.42
C PHE A 285 -2.21 -5.53 -3.12
N VAL A 286 -3.50 -5.19 -3.04
CA VAL A 286 -3.95 -3.85 -2.63
C VAL A 286 -3.49 -3.52 -1.21
N GLU A 287 -3.64 -4.44 -0.27
CA GLU A 287 -3.17 -4.25 1.11
C GLU A 287 -1.66 -3.99 1.18
N LEU A 288 -0.89 -4.65 0.32
CA LEU A 288 0.55 -4.42 0.21
C LEU A 288 0.85 -3.03 -0.35
N ILE A 289 0.23 -2.64 -1.47
CA ILE A 289 0.41 -1.32 -2.06
C ILE A 289 0.05 -0.25 -1.05
N GLU A 290 -1.07 -0.36 -0.34
CA GLU A 290 -1.49 0.61 0.66
C GLU A 290 -0.50 0.70 1.83
N ARG A 291 0.06 -0.44 2.27
CA ARG A 291 1.09 -0.47 3.31
C ARG A 291 2.37 0.24 2.85
N LYS A 292 2.90 -0.14 1.68
CA LYS A 292 4.15 0.43 1.15
C LYS A 292 3.99 1.88 0.75
N ASN A 293 2.84 2.28 0.20
CA ASN A 293 2.54 3.69 -0.07
C ASN A 293 2.64 4.54 1.20
N ARG A 294 2.23 4.04 2.39
CA ARG A 294 2.39 4.80 3.64
C ARG A 294 3.85 5.00 4.05
N GLU A 295 4.69 3.98 3.87
CA GLU A 295 6.13 4.06 4.13
C GLU A 295 6.80 5.01 3.14
N ILE A 296 6.52 4.80 1.86
CA ILE A 296 7.06 5.57 0.74
C ILE A 296 6.65 7.05 0.84
N THR A 297 5.40 7.36 1.16
CA THR A 297 4.88 8.75 1.24
C THR A 297 5.75 9.65 2.10
N ASN A 298 6.30 9.14 3.20
CA ASN A 298 7.15 9.93 4.09
C ASN A 298 8.50 10.26 3.44
N LEU A 299 9.13 9.28 2.77
CA LEU A 299 10.40 9.45 2.05
C LEU A 299 10.25 10.42 0.88
N ILE A 300 9.16 10.26 0.17
CA ILE A 300 8.68 11.10 -0.94
C ILE A 300 8.60 12.58 -0.53
N GLY A 301 8.08 12.88 0.66
CA GLY A 301 8.02 14.25 1.19
C GLY A 301 9.39 14.89 1.36
N VAL A 302 10.34 14.15 1.95
CA VAL A 302 11.72 14.60 2.13
C VAL A 302 12.41 14.81 0.78
N PHE A 303 12.30 13.82 -0.11
CA PHE A 303 12.85 13.89 -1.46
C PHE A 303 12.36 15.11 -2.23
N SER A 304 11.07 15.44 -2.14
CA SER A 304 10.54 16.62 -2.83
C SER A 304 11.05 17.93 -2.27
N ILE A 305 11.22 18.06 -0.95
CA ILE A 305 11.78 19.28 -0.35
C ILE A 305 13.23 19.45 -0.81
N CYS A 306 14.02 18.38 -0.77
CA CYS A 306 15.40 18.39 -1.27
C CYS A 306 15.46 18.75 -2.77
N GLY A 307 14.60 18.14 -3.59
CA GLY A 307 14.50 18.44 -5.02
C GLY A 307 14.12 19.90 -5.30
N CYS A 308 13.16 20.48 -4.57
CA CYS A 308 12.79 21.88 -4.70
C CYS A 308 13.93 22.83 -4.30
N LEU A 309 14.59 22.56 -3.17
CA LEU A 309 15.73 23.37 -2.71
C LEU A 309 16.89 23.31 -3.71
N LEU A 310 17.18 22.12 -4.24
CA LEU A 310 18.18 21.93 -5.29
C LEU A 310 17.79 22.71 -6.56
N GLY A 311 16.55 22.57 -7.01
CA GLY A 311 16.03 23.29 -8.17
C GLY A 311 16.11 24.81 -8.03
N ILE A 312 15.76 25.36 -6.86
CA ILE A 312 15.91 26.79 -6.56
C ILE A 312 17.39 27.19 -6.63
N GLY A 313 18.28 26.38 -6.05
CA GLY A 313 19.73 26.62 -6.12
C GLY A 313 20.25 26.68 -7.55
N ILE A 314 19.81 25.74 -8.39
CA ILE A 314 20.17 25.70 -9.82
C ILE A 314 19.64 26.95 -10.54
N VAL A 315 18.37 27.31 -10.34
CA VAL A 315 17.76 28.48 -11.00
C VAL A 315 18.44 29.78 -10.58
N LEU A 316 18.68 29.98 -9.28
CA LEU A 316 19.38 31.17 -8.77
C LEU A 316 20.80 31.26 -9.35
N HIS A 317 21.49 30.12 -9.47
CA HIS A 317 22.81 30.10 -10.09
C HIS A 317 22.74 30.46 -11.59
N LEU A 318 21.80 29.89 -12.35
CA LEU A 318 21.60 30.22 -13.76
C LEU A 318 21.29 31.72 -13.95
N LEU A 319 20.50 32.31 -13.06
CA LEU A 319 20.16 33.74 -13.08
C LEU A 319 21.34 34.65 -12.71
N SER A 320 22.36 34.14 -12.02
CA SER A 320 23.55 34.93 -11.68
C SER A 320 24.43 35.29 -12.90
N GLY A 321 24.26 34.58 -14.03
CA GLY A 321 24.98 34.84 -15.28
C GLY A 321 26.45 34.38 -15.31
N ASN A 322 27.00 33.89 -14.21
CA ASN A 322 28.40 33.48 -14.09
C ASN A 322 28.60 31.98 -14.39
N LEU A 323 28.37 31.58 -15.64
CA LEU A 323 28.56 30.18 -16.06
C LEU A 323 30.00 29.94 -16.51
N THR A 324 30.85 29.48 -15.59
CA THR A 324 32.17 28.95 -15.94
C THR A 324 32.06 27.54 -16.55
N GLU A 325 32.97 27.19 -17.44
CA GLU A 325 32.96 25.90 -18.16
C GLU A 325 32.97 24.70 -17.19
N GLY A 326 33.79 24.77 -16.12
CA GLY A 326 33.84 23.73 -15.10
C GLY A 326 32.54 23.57 -14.31
N TYR A 327 31.82 24.67 -14.06
CA TYR A 327 30.54 24.62 -13.37
C TYR A 327 29.42 24.10 -14.28
N CYS A 328 29.45 24.45 -15.57
CA CYS A 328 28.51 23.96 -16.56
C CYS A 328 28.49 22.43 -16.61
N LEU A 329 29.66 21.78 -16.60
CA LEU A 329 29.77 20.32 -16.59
C LEU A 329 29.17 19.69 -15.32
N ARG A 330 29.48 20.25 -14.14
CA ARG A 330 28.94 19.77 -12.85
C ARG A 330 27.41 19.85 -12.83
N LEU A 331 26.90 21.01 -13.23
CA LEU A 331 25.48 21.30 -13.24
C LEU A 331 24.77 20.42 -14.27
N ALA A 332 25.35 20.22 -15.46
CA ALA A 332 24.78 19.36 -16.50
C ALA A 332 24.67 17.91 -16.04
N LEU A 333 25.72 17.31 -15.48
CA LEU A 333 25.69 15.92 -15.00
C LEU A 333 24.69 15.72 -13.87
N LEU A 334 24.65 16.64 -12.90
CA LEU A 334 23.68 16.60 -11.81
C LEU A 334 22.24 16.73 -12.33
N SER A 335 22.02 17.65 -13.29
CA SER A 335 20.71 17.89 -13.88
C SER A 335 20.23 16.69 -14.70
N ILE A 336 21.11 16.08 -15.50
CA ILE A 336 20.81 14.87 -16.28
C ILE A 336 20.42 13.73 -15.35
N GLY A 337 21.23 13.46 -14.32
CA GLY A 337 20.95 12.39 -13.37
C GLY A 337 19.64 12.61 -12.61
N THR A 338 19.41 13.83 -12.15
CA THR A 338 18.19 14.21 -11.44
C THR A 338 16.96 14.10 -12.34
N ALA A 339 17.02 14.65 -13.55
CA ALA A 339 15.94 14.57 -14.53
C ALA A 339 15.61 13.12 -14.89
N ALA A 340 16.62 12.26 -15.09
CA ALA A 340 16.42 10.85 -15.37
C ALA A 340 15.68 10.14 -14.22
N VAL A 341 16.06 10.37 -12.95
CA VAL A 341 15.35 9.79 -11.79
C VAL A 341 13.91 10.29 -11.73
N PHE A 342 13.67 11.59 -11.92
CA PHE A 342 12.31 12.14 -11.89
C PHE A 342 11.44 11.57 -13.02
N SER A 343 11.98 11.49 -14.25
CA SER A 343 11.28 10.89 -15.38
C SER A 343 10.94 9.43 -15.12
N ALA A 344 11.89 8.64 -14.60
CA ALA A 344 11.65 7.25 -14.24
C ALA A 344 10.62 7.11 -13.11
N LEU A 345 10.64 8.01 -12.13
CA LEU A 345 9.67 8.05 -11.04
C LEU A 345 8.24 8.33 -11.55
N PHE A 346 8.07 9.32 -12.43
CA PHE A 346 6.76 9.63 -13.03
C PHE A 346 6.28 8.51 -13.95
N TRP A 347 7.17 7.94 -14.77
CA TRP A 347 6.87 6.80 -15.62
C TRP A 347 6.38 5.61 -14.80
N SER A 348 7.13 5.26 -13.76
CA SER A 348 6.82 4.16 -12.86
C SER A 348 5.50 4.38 -12.11
N GLY A 349 5.23 5.62 -11.67
CA GLY A 349 3.98 5.99 -11.02
C GLY A 349 2.78 5.89 -11.95
N GLN A 350 2.88 6.41 -13.18
CA GLN A 350 1.85 6.29 -14.20
C GLN A 350 1.56 4.83 -14.52
N THR A 351 2.60 4.02 -14.71
CA THR A 351 2.43 2.63 -15.13
C THR A 351 1.63 1.82 -14.10
N VAL A 352 1.75 2.12 -12.80
CA VAL A 352 0.91 1.50 -11.75
C VAL A 352 -0.57 1.84 -11.94
N GLU A 353 -0.90 3.08 -12.34
CA GLU A 353 -2.27 3.49 -12.63
C GLU A 353 -2.81 2.74 -13.86
N ASP A 354 -2.04 2.72 -14.95
CA ASP A 354 -2.42 2.07 -16.22
C ASP A 354 -2.68 0.56 -16.04
N GLN A 355 -1.91 -0.12 -15.19
CA GLN A 355 -2.12 -1.55 -14.90
C GLN A 355 -3.49 -1.85 -14.27
N SER A 356 -4.05 -0.92 -13.49
CA SER A 356 -5.39 -1.11 -12.94
C SER A 356 -6.46 -1.12 -14.04
N GLU A 357 -6.30 -0.26 -15.05
CA GLU A 357 -7.17 -0.21 -16.22
C GLU A 357 -7.03 -1.47 -17.08
N GLU A 358 -5.81 -1.99 -17.23
CA GLU A 358 -5.57 -3.24 -17.97
C GLU A 358 -6.23 -4.46 -17.31
N ILE A 359 -6.25 -4.54 -15.97
CA ILE A 359 -6.96 -5.62 -15.25
C ILE A 359 -8.48 -5.48 -15.46
N VAL A 360 -9.01 -4.26 -15.40
CA VAL A 360 -10.43 -3.99 -15.67
C VAL A 360 -10.80 -4.38 -17.10
N ALA A 361 -9.96 -4.05 -18.08
CA ALA A 361 -10.14 -4.45 -19.47
C ALA A 361 -10.12 -5.98 -19.63
N ALA A 362 -9.19 -6.67 -18.96
CA ALA A 362 -9.13 -8.13 -18.96
C ALA A 362 -10.38 -8.76 -18.33
N LEU A 363 -10.92 -8.16 -17.27
CA LEU A 363 -12.18 -8.60 -16.64
C LEU A 363 -13.37 -8.39 -17.58
N HIS A 364 -13.45 -7.26 -18.29
CA HIS A 364 -14.52 -6.99 -19.26
C HIS A 364 -14.49 -7.94 -20.46
N ALA A 365 -13.32 -8.45 -20.82
CA ALA A 365 -13.16 -9.43 -21.91
C ALA A 365 -13.64 -10.84 -21.55
N LEU A 366 -13.99 -11.11 -20.29
CA LEU A 366 -14.49 -12.42 -19.87
C LEU A 366 -15.92 -12.66 -20.35
N ASN A 367 -16.22 -13.90 -20.72
CA ASN A 367 -17.57 -14.36 -21.04
C ASN A 367 -18.42 -14.58 -19.76
N TRP A 368 -18.54 -13.54 -18.93
CA TRP A 368 -19.16 -13.58 -17.61
C TRP A 368 -20.65 -13.96 -17.64
N TYR A 369 -21.31 -13.84 -18.80
CA TYR A 369 -22.70 -14.27 -18.99
C TYR A 369 -22.87 -15.78 -18.85
N ASN A 370 -21.83 -16.57 -19.17
CA ASN A 370 -21.78 -18.03 -18.99
C ASN A 370 -21.56 -18.47 -17.54
N PHE A 371 -21.33 -17.53 -16.61
CA PHE A 371 -21.14 -17.85 -15.20
C PHE A 371 -22.48 -18.04 -14.49
N ASP A 372 -22.52 -18.97 -13.54
CA ASP A 372 -23.65 -19.15 -12.64
C ASP A 372 -23.86 -17.91 -11.74
N LYS A 373 -24.95 -17.92 -10.97
CA LYS A 373 -25.32 -16.79 -10.09
C LYS A 373 -24.23 -16.50 -9.05
N ASN A 374 -23.55 -17.52 -8.54
CA ASN A 374 -22.55 -17.37 -7.49
C ASN A 374 -21.24 -16.77 -8.03
N ASN A 375 -20.77 -17.30 -9.16
CA ASN A 375 -19.59 -16.83 -9.86
C ASN A 375 -19.78 -15.42 -10.40
N LYS A 376 -20.97 -15.07 -10.92
CA LYS A 376 -21.32 -13.68 -11.29
C LYS A 376 -21.13 -12.72 -10.12
N LYS A 377 -21.55 -13.12 -8.92
CA LYS A 377 -21.38 -12.29 -7.72
C LYS A 377 -19.90 -12.08 -7.37
N ILE A 378 -19.07 -13.12 -7.44
CA ILE A 378 -17.63 -13.02 -7.16
C ILE A 378 -16.92 -12.18 -8.22
N TYR A 379 -17.26 -12.39 -9.50
CA TYR A 379 -16.81 -11.58 -10.61
C TYR A 379 -17.13 -10.09 -10.39
N LEU A 380 -18.38 -9.75 -10.00
CA LEU A 380 -18.76 -8.36 -9.72
C LEU A 380 -17.96 -7.76 -8.55
N ILE A 381 -17.66 -8.55 -7.51
CA ILE A 381 -16.78 -8.10 -6.41
C ILE A 381 -15.38 -7.80 -6.95
N MET A 382 -14.84 -8.69 -7.79
CA MET A 382 -13.53 -8.50 -8.39
C MET A 382 -13.49 -7.25 -9.27
N LEU A 383 -14.49 -7.07 -10.14
CA LEU A 383 -14.62 -5.93 -11.03
C LEU A 383 -14.72 -4.62 -10.24
N THR A 384 -15.58 -4.58 -9.22
CA THR A 384 -15.75 -3.40 -8.36
C THR A 384 -14.45 -3.03 -7.63
N ASN A 385 -13.68 -4.03 -7.21
CA ASN A 385 -12.38 -3.80 -6.59
C ASN A 385 -11.34 -3.33 -7.60
N ALA A 386 -11.29 -3.93 -8.81
CA ALA A 386 -10.35 -3.56 -9.86
C ALA A 386 -10.62 -2.15 -10.43
N MET A 387 -11.88 -1.72 -10.48
CA MET A 387 -12.26 -0.35 -10.88
C MET A 387 -11.78 0.73 -9.91
N GLN A 388 -11.36 0.37 -8.70
CA GLN A 388 -10.73 1.33 -7.80
C GLN A 388 -9.30 1.57 -8.27
N THR A 389 -9.08 2.72 -8.91
CA THR A 389 -7.74 3.09 -9.37
C THR A 389 -6.80 3.25 -8.19
N HIS A 390 -5.74 2.43 -8.18
CA HIS A 390 -4.71 2.47 -7.16
C HIS A 390 -3.61 3.42 -7.61
N ARG A 391 -3.63 4.62 -7.05
CA ARG A 391 -2.63 5.67 -7.35
C ARG A 391 -1.54 5.69 -6.28
N VAL A 392 -0.29 5.89 -6.69
CA VAL A 392 0.81 6.20 -5.76
C VAL A 392 0.64 7.65 -5.30
N LYS A 393 0.06 7.84 -4.11
CA LYS A 393 -0.32 9.17 -3.61
C LYS A 393 0.82 9.82 -2.82
N PHE A 394 1.30 10.96 -3.29
CA PHE A 394 2.14 11.90 -2.52
C PHE A 394 1.31 12.53 -1.40
N THR A 395 0.15 13.07 -1.78
CA THR A 395 -0.84 13.65 -0.87
C THR A 395 -2.24 13.19 -1.21
N GLU A 396 -3.24 13.56 -0.40
CA GLU A 396 -4.64 13.24 -0.72
C GLU A 396 -5.05 13.75 -2.11
N ASN A 397 -4.38 14.81 -2.58
CA ASN A 397 -4.69 15.50 -3.82
C ASN A 397 -3.65 15.30 -4.93
N TYR A 398 -2.50 14.69 -4.65
CA TYR A 398 -1.41 14.53 -5.61
C TYR A 398 -0.98 13.07 -5.71
N SER A 399 -1.06 12.53 -6.92
CA SER A 399 -0.50 11.24 -7.32
C SER A 399 0.80 11.43 -8.09
N VAL A 400 1.72 10.48 -7.97
CA VAL A 400 2.93 10.42 -8.80
C VAL A 400 2.51 9.93 -10.18
N ASN A 401 2.19 10.84 -11.09
CA ASN A 401 1.79 10.54 -12.46
C ASN A 401 2.21 11.67 -13.41
N TYR A 402 1.94 11.53 -14.71
CA TYR A 402 2.34 12.54 -15.68
C TYR A 402 1.66 13.89 -15.46
N ASP A 403 0.42 13.91 -14.97
CA ASP A 403 -0.27 15.17 -14.65
C ASP A 403 0.52 15.99 -13.64
N LEU A 404 1.06 15.34 -12.60
CA LEU A 404 1.91 16.01 -11.62
C LEU A 404 3.22 16.51 -12.27
N GLY A 405 3.84 15.69 -13.13
CA GLY A 405 5.06 16.08 -13.85
C GLY A 405 4.85 17.31 -14.74
N VAL A 406 3.78 17.32 -15.55
CA VAL A 406 3.41 18.43 -16.42
C VAL A 406 3.07 19.68 -15.62
N GLN A 407 2.31 19.54 -14.52
CA GLN A 407 1.99 20.68 -13.64
C GLN A 407 3.23 21.29 -12.98
N SER A 408 4.21 20.46 -12.61
CA SER A 408 5.50 20.92 -12.08
C SER A 408 6.31 21.65 -13.14
N LEU A 409 6.35 21.13 -14.38
CA LEU A 409 7.09 21.75 -15.50
C LEU A 409 6.45 23.05 -15.99
N ALA A 410 5.12 23.14 -15.97
CA ALA A 410 4.39 24.35 -16.32
C ALA A 410 4.65 25.50 -15.32
N GLY A 411 5.34 25.23 -14.21
CA GLY A 411 5.76 26.25 -13.25
C GLY A 411 4.59 26.96 -12.57
N ASN A 412 3.41 26.31 -12.48
CA ASN A 412 2.25 26.96 -11.87
C ASN A 412 2.50 27.19 -10.37
N PRO A 413 2.71 28.45 -9.93
CA PRO A 413 3.12 28.75 -8.56
C PRO A 413 2.04 28.33 -7.55
N TYR A 414 0.76 28.27 -7.97
CA TYR A 414 -0.33 27.78 -7.12
C TYR A 414 -0.20 26.29 -6.81
N THR A 415 0.20 25.48 -7.78
CA THR A 415 0.38 24.03 -7.58
C THR A 415 1.54 23.77 -6.63
N GLN A 416 2.66 24.49 -6.81
CA GLN A 416 3.83 24.40 -5.93
C GLN A 416 3.52 24.87 -4.49
N ALA A 417 2.85 26.01 -4.33
CA ALA A 417 2.47 26.51 -3.01
C ALA A 417 1.49 25.56 -2.29
N LYS A 418 0.52 25.00 -3.02
CA LYS A 418 -0.44 24.03 -2.46
C LYS A 418 0.26 22.71 -2.11
N PHE A 419 1.26 22.31 -2.88
CA PHE A 419 2.09 21.15 -2.60
C PHE A 419 2.90 21.33 -1.31
N CYS A 420 3.66 22.43 -1.16
CA CYS A 420 4.40 22.75 0.07
C CYS A 420 3.47 22.79 1.30
N LYS A 421 2.35 23.52 1.20
CA LYS A 421 1.36 23.64 2.29
C LYS A 421 0.73 22.29 2.66
N SER A 422 0.61 21.38 1.71
CA SER A 422 0.09 20.03 1.96
C SER A 422 1.12 19.13 2.63
N SER A 423 2.41 19.27 2.30
CA SER A 423 3.51 18.54 2.94
C SER A 423 3.62 18.94 4.41
N ASP A 424 3.60 20.24 4.72
CA ASP A 424 3.70 20.74 6.11
C ASP A 424 2.60 20.18 7.03
N ARG A 425 1.35 20.12 6.56
CA ARG A 425 0.25 19.54 7.34
C ARG A 425 0.42 18.05 7.61
N LYS A 426 1.11 17.31 6.74
CA LYS A 426 1.33 15.87 6.93
C LYS A 426 2.40 15.59 7.98
N PHE A 427 3.46 16.39 8.03
CA PHE A 427 4.59 16.16 8.92
C PHE A 427 4.28 16.47 10.40
N PHE A 428 3.35 17.39 10.68
CA PHE A 428 3.08 17.84 12.06
C PHE A 428 2.05 17.02 12.87
N ASN A 429 1.35 16.01 12.31
CA ASN A 429 0.48 15.15 13.13
C ASN A 429 0.29 13.69 12.60
N PRO A 430 1.33 12.83 12.69
CA PRO A 430 1.30 11.47 12.13
C PRO A 430 0.32 10.51 12.86
N LEU A 431 0.12 10.71 14.17
CA LEU A 431 -0.61 9.80 15.06
C LEU A 431 -2.13 9.79 14.84
N VAL A 432 -2.71 10.95 14.54
CA VAL A 432 -4.17 11.06 14.29
C VAL A 432 -4.53 10.40 12.96
N ARG A 433 -3.63 10.46 11.97
CA ARG A 433 -3.89 9.95 10.61
C ARG A 433 -3.66 8.45 10.47
N MET A 434 -2.66 7.88 11.13
CA MET A 434 -2.49 6.42 11.19
C MET A 434 -3.75 5.72 11.72
N ARG A 435 -4.54 6.38 12.60
CA ARG A 435 -5.79 5.81 13.11
C ARG A 435 -6.94 5.83 12.11
N LEU A 436 -7.13 6.93 11.35
CA LEU A 436 -8.24 7.06 10.38
C LEU A 436 -8.06 6.13 9.16
N SER A 437 -6.86 6.04 8.60
CA SER A 437 -6.57 5.10 7.49
C SER A 437 -6.74 3.64 7.95
N ARG A 438 -6.28 3.28 9.16
CA ARG A 438 -6.51 1.95 9.73
C ARG A 438 -8.00 1.62 9.91
N GLU A 439 -8.88 2.60 10.09
CA GLU A 439 -10.32 2.36 10.30
C GLU A 439 -11.05 2.01 8.99
N VAL A 440 -10.69 2.68 7.88
CA VAL A 440 -11.22 2.39 6.53
C VAL A 440 -10.71 1.03 6.05
N ASP A 441 -9.42 0.76 6.22
CA ASP A 441 -8.81 -0.53 5.83
C ASP A 441 -9.38 -1.69 6.67
N ARG A 442 -9.63 -1.49 7.97
CA ARG A 442 -10.29 -2.51 8.82
C ARG A 442 -11.69 -2.86 8.34
N LYS A 443 -12.48 -1.89 7.87
CA LYS A 443 -13.82 -2.16 7.32
C LYS A 443 -13.72 -2.98 6.02
N ARG A 444 -12.72 -2.73 5.18
CA ARG A 444 -12.46 -3.50 3.95
C ARG A 444 -12.04 -4.95 4.26
N ILE A 445 -11.08 -5.12 5.16
CA ILE A 445 -10.61 -6.45 5.61
C ILE A 445 -11.75 -7.26 6.24
N GLN A 446 -12.64 -6.62 6.99
CA GLN A 446 -13.81 -7.29 7.56
C GLN A 446 -14.79 -7.80 6.49
N THR A 447 -15.00 -7.04 5.40
CA THR A 447 -15.84 -7.48 4.28
C THR A 447 -15.22 -8.69 3.58
N VAL A 448 -13.90 -8.66 3.33
CA VAL A 448 -13.19 -9.78 2.69
C VAL A 448 -13.20 -11.03 3.58
N ARG A 449 -12.92 -10.91 4.88
CA ARG A 449 -13.00 -12.04 5.81
C ARG A 449 -14.41 -12.63 5.93
N LYS A 450 -15.45 -11.80 5.82
CA LYS A 450 -16.84 -12.28 5.76
C LYS A 450 -17.10 -13.10 4.48
N VAL A 451 -16.51 -12.70 3.35
CA VAL A 451 -16.56 -13.49 2.11
C VAL A 451 -15.79 -14.81 2.28
N GLU A 452 -14.58 -14.77 2.86
CA GLU A 452 -13.79 -15.99 3.10
C GLU A 452 -14.50 -16.98 4.03
N MET A 453 -15.09 -16.52 5.14
CA MET A 453 -15.85 -17.39 6.04
C MET A 453 -17.06 -18.02 5.35
N LYS A 454 -17.80 -17.28 4.53
CA LYS A 454 -18.92 -17.83 3.75
C LYS A 454 -18.46 -18.88 2.74
N VAL A 455 -17.29 -18.68 2.11
CA VAL A 455 -16.71 -19.67 1.19
C VAL A 455 -16.25 -20.93 1.93
N SER A 456 -15.68 -20.79 3.14
CA SER A 456 -15.28 -21.94 3.96
C SER A 456 -16.46 -22.77 4.45
N VAL A 457 -17.58 -22.13 4.80
CA VAL A 457 -18.82 -22.81 5.20
C VAL A 457 -19.46 -23.54 4.03
N LEU A 458 -19.36 -23.03 2.79
CA LEU A 458 -19.86 -23.72 1.59
C LEU A 458 -18.97 -24.90 1.13
N LYS A 459 -17.78 -25.06 1.70
CA LYS A 459 -16.87 -26.19 1.43
C LYS A 459 -17.05 -27.34 2.42
N GLN A 460 -17.75 -27.11 3.52
CA GLN A 460 -18.19 -28.12 4.48
C GLN A 460 -19.61 -28.54 4.09
#